data_AF-A0A838RP01-F1
#
_entry.id   AF-A0A838RP01-F1
#
_cell.length_a   1.000
_cell.length_b   1.000
_cell.length_c   1.000
_cell.angle_alpha   90.00
_cell.angle_beta   90.00
_cell.angle_gamma   90.00
#
_symmetry.space_group_name_H-M   'P 1'
#
loop_
_entity.id
_entity.type
_entity.pdbx_description
1 polymer ?
#
loop_
_entity_poly.entity_id
_entity_poly.type
_entity_poly.pdbx_seq_one_letter_code
_entity_poly.pdbx_strand_id
1 'polypeptide(L)'
;LYDAGEAGSLTEEQFYIGFGRAHGFNPPDTLTLDEEGRHAVRATLLEPRAWSVSIPWEQVAALPMPKLLFAGNWFPALQIVSETLAERMGAELVTLPGAGHYVQKTGEPFNERLVAHLQTDVAPFF
;
A
#
# COMPACT_ATOMS: atom_id res chain seq x y z
N LEU A 1 -8.66 16.59 -7.68
CA LEU A 1 -9.20 15.24 -7.42
C LEU A 1 -9.57 14.68 -8.78
N TYR A 2 -8.77 13.75 -9.31
CA TYR A 2 -8.89 13.26 -10.69
C TYR A 2 -10.27 12.65 -10.93
N ASP A 3 -10.95 13.11 -11.98
CA ASP A 3 -12.17 12.48 -12.47
C ASP A 3 -11.78 11.22 -13.24
N ALA A 4 -12.31 10.06 -12.84
CA ALA A 4 -11.98 8.79 -13.51
C ALA A 4 -12.63 8.67 -14.89
N GLY A 5 -13.56 9.59 -15.23
CA GLY A 5 -14.06 9.72 -16.59
C GLY A 5 -12.95 10.05 -17.61
N GLU A 6 -11.86 10.70 -17.20
CA GLU A 6 -10.75 11.02 -18.10
C GLU A 6 -9.73 9.87 -18.24
N ALA A 7 -9.55 9.04 -17.20
CA ALA A 7 -8.57 7.95 -17.23
C ALA A 7 -8.92 6.83 -18.21
N GLY A 8 -10.23 6.59 -18.46
CA GLY A 8 -10.68 5.62 -19.46
C GLY A 8 -10.38 6.01 -20.92
N SER A 9 -9.88 7.22 -21.16
CA SER A 9 -9.48 7.70 -22.50
C SER A 9 -7.97 7.69 -22.74
N LEU A 10 -7.17 7.42 -21.70
CA LEU A 10 -5.70 7.40 -21.78
C LEU A 10 -5.20 6.05 -22.28
N THR A 11 -4.11 6.06 -23.06
CA THR A 11 -3.34 4.83 -23.30
C THR A 11 -2.65 4.39 -22.01
N GLU A 12 -2.19 3.13 -21.97
CA GLU A 12 -1.50 2.58 -20.80
C GLU A 12 -0.23 3.39 -20.48
N GLU A 13 0.51 3.83 -21.49
CA GLU A 13 1.70 4.68 -21.35
C GLU A 13 1.34 6.07 -20.81
N GLN A 14 0.25 6.68 -21.29
CA GLN A 14 -0.22 7.98 -20.79
C GLN A 14 -0.66 7.88 -19.33
N PHE A 15 -1.37 6.81 -18.97
CA PHE A 15 -1.75 6.54 -17.59
C PHE A 15 -0.50 6.38 -16.72
N TYR A 16 0.46 5.55 -17.11
CA TYR A 16 1.68 5.30 -16.34
C TYR A 16 2.48 6.59 -16.07
N ILE A 17 2.66 7.43 -17.10
CA ILE A 17 3.37 8.72 -16.97
C ILE A 17 2.61 9.66 -16.01
N GLY A 18 1.30 9.81 -16.20
CA GLY A 18 0.47 10.65 -15.35
C GLY A 18 0.43 10.17 -13.89
N PHE A 19 0.27 8.87 -13.70
CA PHE A 19 0.30 8.22 -12.40
C PHE A 19 1.64 8.42 -11.70
N GLY A 20 2.76 8.21 -12.40
CA GLY A 20 4.10 8.43 -11.86
C GLY A 20 4.30 9.86 -11.37
N ARG A 21 3.89 10.86 -12.18
CA ARG A 21 3.95 12.28 -11.80
C ARG A 21 3.08 12.60 -10.59
N ALA A 22 1.87 12.06 -10.53
CA ALA A 22 0.98 12.24 -9.38
C ALA A 22 1.57 11.67 -8.07
N HIS A 23 2.43 10.66 -8.17
CA HIS A 23 3.16 10.06 -7.04
C HIS A 23 4.54 10.72 -6.78
N GLY A 24 4.86 11.83 -7.47
CA GLY A 24 6.11 12.57 -7.29
C GLY A 24 7.33 11.96 -7.98
N PHE A 25 7.13 10.96 -8.84
CA PHE A 25 8.20 10.46 -9.70
C PHE A 25 8.41 11.36 -10.92
N ASN A 26 9.57 11.25 -11.57
CA ASN A 26 9.91 12.00 -12.78
C ASN A 26 10.05 11.04 -13.99
N PRO A 27 8.96 10.44 -14.49
CA PRO A 27 9.01 9.61 -15.68
C PRO A 27 9.36 10.45 -16.93
N PRO A 28 9.97 9.85 -17.96
CA PRO A 28 10.18 10.55 -19.23
C PRO A 28 8.85 10.97 -19.85
N ASP A 29 8.88 12.03 -20.67
CA ASP A 29 7.67 12.55 -21.35
C ASP A 29 7.04 11.53 -22.31
N THR A 30 7.84 10.59 -22.80
CA THR A 30 7.41 9.48 -23.64
C THR A 30 8.14 8.22 -23.22
N LEU A 31 7.43 7.11 -23.16
CA LEU A 31 7.99 5.77 -22.98
C LEU A 31 7.11 4.75 -23.69
N THR A 32 7.69 3.59 -24.00
CA THR A 32 6.95 2.43 -24.46
C THR A 32 7.02 1.38 -23.35
N LEU A 33 5.87 0.98 -22.83
CA LEU A 33 5.80 -0.13 -21.88
C LEU A 33 6.00 -1.45 -22.62
N ASP A 34 6.71 -2.38 -21.99
CA ASP A 34 6.64 -3.78 -22.37
C ASP A 34 5.32 -4.39 -21.88
N GLU A 35 5.09 -5.67 -22.19
CA GLU A 35 3.83 -6.33 -21.86
C GLU A 35 3.60 -6.42 -20.34
N GLU A 36 4.65 -6.57 -19.54
CA GLU A 36 4.56 -6.59 -18.08
C GLU A 36 4.11 -5.23 -17.54
N GLY A 37 4.70 -4.13 -18.03
CA GLY A 37 4.30 -2.78 -17.67
C GLY A 37 2.85 -2.47 -18.05
N ARG A 38 2.43 -2.89 -19.25
CA ARG A 38 1.02 -2.75 -19.69
C ARG A 38 0.06 -3.56 -18.83
N HIS A 39 0.45 -4.79 -18.50
CA HIS A 39 -0.34 -5.63 -17.60
C HIS A 39 -0.51 -4.99 -16.23
N ALA A 40 0.55 -4.41 -15.66
CA ALA A 40 0.49 -3.69 -14.39
C ALA A 40 -0.47 -2.49 -14.45
N VAL A 41 -0.42 -1.69 -15.53
CA VAL A 41 -1.35 -0.57 -15.73
C VAL A 41 -2.80 -1.06 -15.78
N ARG A 42 -3.08 -2.11 -16.57
CA ARG A 42 -4.43 -2.69 -16.64
C ARG A 42 -4.92 -3.20 -15.29
N ALA A 43 -4.04 -3.83 -14.52
CA ALA A 43 -4.38 -4.29 -13.17
C ALA A 43 -4.76 -3.11 -12.26
N THR A 44 -3.97 -2.03 -12.26
CA THR A 44 -4.26 -0.81 -11.48
C THR A 44 -5.58 -0.16 -11.90
N LEU A 45 -5.91 -0.13 -13.20
CA LEU A 45 -7.17 0.44 -13.69
C LEU A 45 -8.41 -0.35 -13.27
N LEU A 46 -8.26 -1.62 -12.89
CA LEU A 46 -9.34 -2.45 -12.34
C LEU A 46 -9.53 -2.25 -10.84
N GLU A 47 -8.59 -1.60 -10.16
CA GLU A 47 -8.70 -1.39 -8.72
C GLU A 47 -9.84 -0.41 -8.40
N PRO A 48 -10.78 -0.79 -7.53
CA PRO A 48 -11.77 0.15 -7.06
C PRO A 48 -11.09 1.29 -6.31
N ARG A 49 -11.69 2.48 -6.38
CA ARG A 49 -11.22 3.64 -5.61
C ARG A 49 -11.17 3.27 -4.13
N ALA A 50 -10.10 3.64 -3.42
CA ALA A 50 -9.91 3.27 -2.02
C ALA A 50 -11.11 3.65 -1.12
N TRP A 51 -11.80 4.75 -1.41
CA TRP A 51 -13.00 5.21 -0.66
C TRP A 51 -14.31 4.52 -1.06
N SER A 52 -14.32 3.73 -2.13
CA SER A 52 -15.50 2.98 -2.59
C SER A 52 -15.55 1.55 -2.03
N VAL A 53 -14.46 1.09 -1.41
CA VAL A 53 -14.36 -0.26 -0.85
C VAL A 53 -14.78 -0.24 0.61
N SER A 54 -15.71 -1.12 0.97
CA SER A 54 -16.04 -1.36 2.38
C SER A 54 -15.01 -2.31 2.99
N ILE A 55 -14.43 -1.92 4.13
CA ILE A 55 -13.48 -2.77 4.86
C ILE A 55 -14.27 -3.65 5.84
N PRO A 56 -14.10 -4.99 5.83
CA PRO A 56 -14.81 -5.90 6.74
C PRO A 56 -14.18 -5.88 8.15
N TRP A 57 -14.31 -4.74 8.85
CA TRP A 57 -13.61 -4.46 10.11
C TRP A 57 -13.77 -5.54 11.17
N GLU A 58 -15.01 -5.97 11.42
CA GLU A 58 -15.31 -6.97 12.46
C GLU A 58 -14.64 -8.32 12.15
N GLN A 59 -14.66 -8.73 10.88
CA GLN A 59 -14.05 -9.99 10.45
C GLN A 59 -12.54 -9.93 10.57
N VAL A 60 -11.91 -8.82 10.14
CA VAL A 60 -10.47 -8.64 10.25
C VAL A 60 -10.03 -8.62 11.71
N ALA A 61 -10.71 -7.84 12.56
CA ALA A 61 -10.41 -7.76 13.99
C ALA A 61 -10.55 -9.12 14.70
N ALA A 62 -11.55 -9.92 14.32
CA ALA A 62 -11.81 -11.23 14.90
C ALA A 62 -10.82 -12.34 14.49
N LEU A 63 -9.95 -12.10 13.50
CA LEU A 63 -8.95 -13.09 13.10
C LEU A 63 -8.00 -13.39 14.29
N PRO A 64 -7.77 -14.67 14.64
CA PRO A 64 -6.98 -15.06 15.81
C PRO A 64 -5.46 -14.88 15.62
N MET A 65 -5.03 -14.38 14.46
CA MET A 65 -3.63 -14.10 14.17
C MET A 65 -3.24 -12.69 14.67
N PRO A 66 -2.01 -12.53 15.18
CA PRO A 66 -1.47 -11.22 15.49
C PRO A 66 -1.28 -10.41 14.21
N LYS A 67 -1.51 -9.10 14.29
CA LYS A 67 -1.48 -8.22 13.13
C LYS A 67 -0.38 -7.19 13.32
N LEU A 68 0.42 -7.00 12.28
CA LEU A 68 1.50 -6.03 12.24
C LEU A 68 1.28 -5.11 11.04
N LEU A 69 1.33 -3.80 11.29
CA LEU A 69 1.21 -2.75 10.30
C LEU A 69 2.50 -1.93 10.28
N PHE A 70 3.02 -1.65 9.09
CA PHE A 70 4.18 -0.77 8.89
C PHE A 70 3.76 0.53 8.21
N ALA A 71 4.28 1.65 8.70
CA ALA A 71 4.08 2.97 8.11
C ALA A 71 5.42 3.68 7.87
N GLY A 72 5.57 4.38 6.75
CA GLY A 72 6.81 5.10 6.41
C GLY A 72 6.83 6.58 6.83
N ASN A 73 5.75 7.06 7.47
CA ASN A 73 5.53 8.46 7.88
C ASN A 73 5.90 9.50 6.81
N TRP A 74 5.47 9.27 5.57
CA TRP A 74 5.82 10.14 4.43
C TRP A 74 4.75 11.17 4.09
N PHE A 75 3.55 11.04 4.66
CA PHE A 75 2.48 12.03 4.57
C PHE A 75 1.57 11.98 5.81
N PRO A 76 1.26 13.12 6.46
CA PRO A 76 0.49 13.13 7.71
C PRO A 76 -0.87 12.44 7.63
N ALA A 77 -1.61 12.62 6.52
CA ALA A 77 -2.91 11.97 6.37
C ALA A 77 -2.80 10.43 6.28
N LEU A 78 -1.73 9.91 5.68
CA LEU A 78 -1.51 8.46 5.60
C LEU A 78 -1.04 7.86 6.93
N GLN A 79 -0.36 8.65 7.75
CA GLN A 79 -0.04 8.27 9.12
C GLN A 79 -1.34 8.10 9.95
N ILE A 80 -2.28 9.05 9.85
CA ILE A 80 -3.59 8.95 10.52
C ILE A 80 -4.38 7.73 10.04
N VAL A 81 -4.36 7.44 8.73
CA VAL A 81 -4.97 6.23 8.18
C VAL A 81 -4.35 4.96 8.80
N SER A 82 -3.02 4.93 8.94
CA SER A 82 -2.31 3.79 9.53
C SER A 82 -2.66 3.60 11.00
N GLU A 83 -2.73 4.69 11.77
CA GLU A 83 -3.16 4.67 13.18
C GLU A 83 -4.61 4.16 13.32
N THR A 84 -5.51 4.65 12.47
CA THR A 84 -6.92 4.21 12.46
C THR A 84 -7.05 2.72 12.13
N LEU A 85 -6.25 2.24 11.16
CA LEU A 85 -6.20 0.82 10.80
C LEU A 85 -5.71 -0.01 11.99
N ALA A 86 -4.61 0.39 12.62
CA ALA A 86 -4.03 -0.33 13.74
C ALA A 86 -5.00 -0.43 14.92
N GLU A 87 -5.64 0.67 15.28
CA GLU A 87 -6.66 0.71 16.34
C GLU A 87 -7.83 -0.23 16.03
N ARG A 88 -8.43 -0.13 14.84
CA ARG A 88 -9.61 -0.91 14.47
C ARG A 88 -9.35 -2.40 14.34
N MET A 89 -8.15 -2.78 13.93
CA MET A 89 -7.79 -4.18 13.72
C MET A 89 -7.18 -4.82 14.97
N GLY A 90 -6.85 -4.04 16.01
CA GLY A 90 -6.02 -4.49 17.11
C GLY A 90 -4.62 -4.91 16.64
N ALA A 91 -4.07 -4.19 15.66
CA ALA A 91 -2.76 -4.46 15.12
C ALA A 91 -1.70 -3.62 15.83
N GLU A 92 -0.49 -4.15 15.90
CA GLU A 92 0.67 -3.34 16.22
C GLU A 92 1.03 -2.43 15.05
N LEU A 93 1.32 -1.15 15.33
CA LEU A 93 1.82 -0.19 14.36
C LEU A 93 3.30 0.09 14.59
N VAL A 94 4.11 -0.15 13.57
CA VAL A 94 5.53 0.21 13.54
C VAL A 94 5.74 1.28 12.48
N THR A 95 6.14 2.46 12.94
CA THR A 95 6.47 3.57 12.05
C THR A 95 7.98 3.60 11.82
N LEU A 96 8.40 3.58 10.55
CA LEU A 96 9.79 3.71 10.10
C LEU A 96 9.94 5.08 9.40
N PRO A 97 10.31 6.15 10.14
CA PRO A 97 10.35 7.49 9.57
C PRO A 97 11.34 7.59 8.41
N GLY A 98 10.91 8.26 7.33
CA GLY A 98 11.76 8.44 6.14
C GLY A 98 11.78 7.25 5.18
N ALA A 99 11.09 6.15 5.51
CA ALA A 99 11.00 4.97 4.66
C ALA A 99 10.10 5.16 3.41
N GLY A 100 9.32 6.24 3.36
CA GLY A 100 8.50 6.56 2.19
C GLY A 100 7.35 5.57 1.99
N HIS A 101 6.99 5.37 0.72
CA HIS A 101 5.97 4.39 0.31
C HIS A 101 6.47 2.94 0.38
N TYR A 102 7.79 2.72 0.31
CA TYR A 102 8.41 1.38 0.21
C TYR A 102 9.09 0.97 1.51
N VAL A 103 8.31 0.82 2.59
CA VAL A 103 8.82 0.50 3.94
C VAL A 103 9.68 -0.77 3.98
N GLN A 104 9.40 -1.76 3.14
CA GLN A 104 10.17 -2.99 3.03
C GLN A 104 11.61 -2.77 2.51
N LYS A 105 11.87 -1.64 1.84
CA LYS A 105 13.21 -1.32 1.32
C LYS A 105 14.16 -0.78 2.39
N THR A 106 13.69 -0.55 3.62
CA THR A 106 14.61 -0.19 4.72
C THR A 106 15.52 -1.35 5.12
N GLY A 107 15.19 -2.59 4.73
CA GLY A 107 15.99 -3.77 5.03
C GLY A 107 15.86 -4.18 6.49
N GLU A 108 16.98 -4.15 7.23
CA GLU A 108 17.09 -4.65 8.60
C GLU A 108 15.98 -4.14 9.55
N PRO A 109 15.64 -2.83 9.62
CA PRO A 109 14.59 -2.35 10.52
C PRO A 109 13.21 -2.96 10.26
N PHE A 110 12.89 -3.26 8.99
CA PHE A 110 11.64 -3.91 8.62
C PHE A 110 11.71 -5.41 8.94
N ASN A 111 12.80 -6.05 8.51
CA ASN A 111 12.97 -7.50 8.61
C ASN A 111 13.03 -7.98 10.06
N GLU A 112 13.80 -7.30 10.92
CA GLU A 112 13.92 -7.68 12.34
C GLU A 112 12.57 -7.61 13.05
N ARG A 113 11.82 -6.54 12.82
CA ARG A 113 10.50 -6.38 13.42
C ARG A 113 9.53 -7.43 12.91
N LEU A 114 9.53 -7.72 11.62
CA LEU A 114 8.69 -8.76 11.05
C LEU A 114 9.02 -10.13 11.65
N VAL A 115 10.30 -10.49 11.73
CA VAL A 115 10.75 -11.76 12.32
C VAL A 115 10.34 -11.85 13.79
N ALA A 116 10.55 -10.79 14.58
CA ALA A 116 10.16 -10.76 15.97
C ALA A 116 8.64 -10.96 16.16
N HIS A 117 7.82 -10.38 15.28
CA HIS A 117 6.35 -10.55 15.28
C HIS A 117 5.93 -11.99 14.97
N LEU A 118 6.58 -12.62 13.99
CA LEU A 118 6.30 -14.02 13.64
C LEU A 118 6.72 -15.00 14.74
N GLN A 119 7.73 -14.63 15.53
CA GLN A 119 8.21 -15.45 16.65
C GLN A 119 7.39 -15.28 17.94
N THR A 120 6.55 -14.25 18.03
CA THR A 120 5.75 -13.98 19.24
C THR A 120 4.51 -14.87 19.37
N ASP A 121 4.09 -15.54 18.29
CA ASP A 121 2.88 -16.37 18.26
C ASP A 121 3.10 -17.75 17.61
N VAL A 122 3.96 -18.56 18.23
CA VAL A 122 3.91 -20.02 18.03
C VAL A 122 3.08 -20.65 19.14
N ALA A 123 1.80 -20.27 19.23
CA ALA A 123 0.83 -21.21 19.77
C ALA A 123 0.74 -22.35 18.74
N PRO A 124 1.05 -23.61 19.11
CA PRO A 124 0.94 -24.70 18.16
C PRO A 124 -0.51 -24.79 17.70
N PHE A 125 -0.72 -24.75 16.39
CA PHE A 125 -1.99 -25.13 15.77
C PHE A 125 -2.24 -26.61 16.13
N PHE A 126 -2.95 -26.86 17.23
CA PHE A 126 -3.49 -28.16 17.61
C PHE A 126 -5.01 -28.13 17.49
#